data_AF-A0A8T4ZBP0-F1
#
_entry.id   AF-A0A8T4ZBP0-F1
#
_cell.length_a   1.000
_cell.length_b   1.000
_cell.length_c   1.000
_cell.angle_alpha   90.00
_cell.angle_beta   90.00
_cell.angle_gamma   90.00
#
_symmetry.space_group_name_H-M   'P 1'
#
loop_
_entity.id
_entity.type
_entity.pdbx_description
1 polymer ?
#
loop_
_entity_poly.entity_id
_entity_poly.type
_entity_poly.pdbx_seq_one_letter_code
_entity_poly.pdbx_strand_id
1 'polypeptide(L)'
;MGYADVGADIYVALGLVAFYAAGASPVAFAIASVTYICTGLAYAELASVYPYAGGAHIYAMKAFNDMAGFIAGWAVMLDYTIDMALFSLATAGYLSFFFPWIRSSTINIAFAGFNLTVNYLGLVAA
;
A
#
# COMPACT_ATOMS: atom_id res chain seq x y z
N MET A 1 -11.29 9.84 1.71
CA MET A 1 -10.19 8.86 1.70
C MET A 1 -10.14 7.98 0.46
N GLY A 2 -11.18 7.85 -0.37
CA GLY A 2 -11.17 6.86 -1.46
C GLY A 2 -10.38 7.17 -2.75
N TYR A 3 -9.75 8.34 -2.89
CA TYR A 3 -9.06 8.67 -4.16
C TYR A 3 -7.66 8.03 -4.27
N ALA A 4 -7.03 7.69 -3.13
CA ALA A 4 -5.71 7.05 -3.13
C ALA A 4 -5.81 5.56 -3.51
N ASP A 5 -6.86 4.86 -3.05
CA ASP A 5 -7.06 3.44 -3.28
C ASP A 5 -7.22 3.09 -4.77
N VAL A 6 -7.95 3.94 -5.50
CA VAL A 6 -8.18 3.76 -6.95
C VAL A 6 -6.87 3.64 -7.72
N GLY A 7 -5.84 4.40 -7.34
CA GLY A 7 -4.51 4.30 -7.93
C GLY A 7 -3.83 2.95 -7.65
N ALA A 8 -3.83 2.52 -6.39
CA ALA A 8 -3.26 1.24 -5.96
C ALA A 8 -3.83 0.06 -6.75
N ASP A 9 -5.16 0.04 -6.82
CA ASP A 9 -5.89 -1.10 -7.35
C ASP A 9 -5.70 -1.23 -8.87
N ILE A 10 -5.74 -0.12 -9.60
CA ILE A 10 -5.63 -0.13 -11.06
C ILE A 10 -4.18 -0.34 -11.52
N TYR A 11 -3.21 0.32 -10.87
CA TYR A 11 -1.82 0.25 -11.32
C TYR A 11 -1.07 -0.96 -10.78
N VAL A 12 -1.45 -1.51 -9.64
CA VAL A 12 -0.74 -2.66 -9.03
C VAL A 12 -1.62 -3.89 -8.94
N ALA A 13 -2.74 -3.81 -8.22
CA ALA A 13 -3.54 -4.99 -7.91
C ALA A 13 -4.13 -5.65 -9.16
N LEU A 14 -4.62 -4.88 -10.12
CA LEU A 14 -5.20 -5.39 -11.38
C LEU A 14 -4.19 -6.17 -12.19
N GLY A 15 -2.94 -5.69 -12.30
CA GLY A 15 -1.88 -6.40 -13.00
C GLY A 15 -1.53 -7.73 -12.33
N LEU A 16 -1.41 -7.74 -11.00
CA LEU A 16 -1.12 -8.94 -10.22
C LEU A 16 -2.25 -9.98 -10.30
N VAL A 17 -3.49 -9.56 -10.12
CA VAL A 17 -4.66 -10.44 -10.19
C VAL A 17 -4.87 -10.96 -11.61
N ALA A 18 -4.70 -10.13 -12.64
CA ALA A 18 -4.78 -10.58 -14.03
C ALA A 18 -3.68 -11.59 -14.37
N PHE A 19 -2.48 -11.46 -13.80
CA PHE A 19 -1.40 -12.42 -14.00
C PHE A 19 -1.72 -13.81 -13.41
N TYR A 20 -2.27 -13.86 -12.19
CA TYR A 20 -2.56 -15.13 -11.51
C TYR A 20 -3.92 -15.74 -11.86
N ALA A 21 -4.97 -14.92 -11.97
CA ALA A 21 -6.34 -15.36 -12.20
C ALA A 21 -6.76 -15.29 -13.69
N ALA A 22 -5.98 -14.62 -14.55
CA ALA A 22 -6.27 -14.43 -15.97
C ALA A 22 -7.73 -14.01 -16.21
N GLY A 23 -8.50 -14.83 -16.95
CA GLY A 23 -9.91 -14.56 -17.26
C GLY A 23 -10.86 -14.64 -16.06
N ALA A 24 -10.45 -15.24 -14.94
CA ALA A 24 -11.25 -15.31 -13.71
C ALA A 24 -11.05 -14.09 -12.79
N SER A 25 -10.26 -13.09 -13.22
CA SER A 25 -10.03 -11.85 -12.46
C SER A 25 -11.32 -11.13 -12.01
N PRO A 26 -12.43 -11.05 -12.78
CA PRO A 26 -13.65 -10.39 -12.30
C PRO A 26 -14.29 -11.10 -11.11
N VAL A 27 -14.19 -12.44 -11.05
CA VAL A 27 -14.72 -13.25 -9.95
C VAL A 27 -13.90 -13.03 -8.69
N ALA A 28 -12.57 -12.96 -8.82
CA ALA A 28 -11.69 -12.64 -7.70
C ALA A 28 -12.00 -11.26 -7.09
N PHE A 29 -12.18 -10.24 -7.94
CA PHE A 29 -12.59 -8.90 -7.50
C PHE A 29 -13.99 -8.87 -6.88
N ALA A 30 -14.94 -9.67 -7.39
CA ALA A 30 -16.27 -9.77 -6.80
C ALA A 30 -16.24 -10.36 -5.38
N ILE A 31 -15.39 -11.35 -5.12
CA ILE A 31 -15.24 -11.93 -3.77
C ILE A 31 -14.55 -10.94 -2.83
N ALA A 32 -13.50 -10.26 -3.32
CA ALA A 32 -12.79 -9.24 -2.54
C ALA A 32 -13.71 -8.06 -2.16
N SER A 33 -14.55 -7.59 -3.09
CA SER A 33 -15.44 -6.46 -2.85
C SER A 33 -16.51 -6.75 -1.80
N VAL A 34 -17.04 -7.97 -1.71
CA VAL A 34 -17.97 -8.37 -0.65
C VAL A 34 -17.32 -8.21 0.73
N THR A 35 -16.07 -8.67 0.87
CA THR A 35 -15.33 -8.53 2.13
C THR A 35 -15.06 -7.07 2.46
N TYR A 36 -14.72 -6.26 1.46
CA TYR A 36 -14.48 -4.82 1.62
C TYR A 36 -15.75 -4.06 2.04
N ILE A 37 -16.92 -4.41 1.49
CA ILE A 37 -18.21 -3.80 1.88
C ILE A 37 -18.51 -4.08 3.36
N CYS A 38 -18.32 -5.32 3.82
CA CYS A 38 -18.50 -5.66 5.23
C CYS A 38 -17.59 -4.85 6.14
N THR A 39 -16.31 -4.72 5.77
CA THR A 39 -15.35 -3.88 6.50
C THR A 39 -15.76 -2.40 6.48
N GLY A 40 -16.16 -1.87 5.32
CA GLY A 40 -16.59 -0.49 5.16
C GLY A 40 -17.82 -0.15 6.01
N LEU A 41 -18.79 -1.06 6.10
CA LEU A 41 -19.95 -0.91 6.99
C LEU A 41 -19.55 -0.89 8.46
N ALA A 42 -18.69 -1.82 8.89
CA ALA A 42 -18.19 -1.84 10.27
C ALA A 42 -17.44 -0.54 10.63
N TYR A 43 -16.59 -0.05 9.73
CA TYR A 43 -15.89 1.22 9.89
C TYR A 43 -16.85 2.42 9.91
N ALA A 44 -17.91 2.40 9.12
CA ALA A 44 -18.92 3.47 9.11
C ALA A 44 -19.66 3.57 10.46
N GLU A 45 -20.03 2.43 11.05
CA GLU A 45 -20.64 2.40 12.38
C GLU A 45 -19.65 2.90 13.44
N LEU A 46 -18.42 2.35 13.46
CA LEU A 46 -17.38 2.73 14.42
C LEU A 46 -16.98 4.21 14.34
N ALA A 47 -16.92 4.77 13.13
CA ALA A 47 -16.61 6.18 12.91
C ALA A 47 -17.68 7.12 13.49
N SER A 48 -18.95 6.71 13.49
CA SER A 48 -20.04 7.48 14.10
C SER A 48 -20.07 7.39 15.62
N VAL A 49 -19.70 6.22 16.18
CA VAL A 49 -19.71 5.97 17.63
C VAL A 49 -18.51 6.60 18.33
N TYR A 50 -17.34 6.60 17.68
CA TYR A 50 -16.08 7.10 18.26
C TYR A 50 -15.48 8.19 17.38
N PRO A 51 -15.91 9.46 17.52
CA PRO A 51 -15.40 10.61 16.75
C PRO A 51 -14.04 11.09 17.29
N TYR A 52 -13.13 10.16 17.55
CA TYR A 52 -11.79 10.42 18.04
C TYR A 52 -10.77 10.23 16.90
N ALA A 53 -9.77 11.12 16.86
CA ALA A 53 -8.65 10.97 15.93
C ALA A 53 -7.77 9.78 16.36
N GLY A 54 -7.72 8.73 15.53
CA GLY A 54 -6.90 7.54 15.78
C GLY A 54 -7.31 6.27 15.01
N GLY A 55 -8.47 6.27 14.35
CA GLY A 55 -8.86 5.23 13.39
C GLY A 55 -8.79 3.81 13.96
N ALA A 56 -8.17 2.88 13.22
CA ALA A 56 -8.08 1.47 13.55
C ALA A 56 -7.48 1.17 14.94
N HIS A 57 -6.52 1.99 15.41
CA HIS A 57 -5.93 1.85 16.74
C HIS A 57 -6.98 2.03 17.83
N ILE A 58 -7.79 3.10 17.74
CA ILE A 58 -8.82 3.41 18.75
C ILE A 58 -9.97 2.40 18.67
N TYR A 59 -10.35 1.94 17.47
CA TYR A 59 -11.39 0.93 17.31
C TYR A 59 -10.98 -0.41 17.93
N ALA A 60 -9.75 -0.87 17.67
CA ALA A 60 -9.22 -2.10 18.25
C ALA A 60 -9.02 -2.00 19.78
N MET A 61 -8.55 -0.83 20.25
CA MET A 61 -8.40 -0.54 21.69
C MET A 61 -9.75 -0.65 22.42
N LYS A 62 -10.81 -0.09 21.80
CA LYS A 62 -12.14 -0.03 22.42
C LYS A 62 -12.91 -1.35 22.35
N ALA A 63 -12.67 -2.16 21.31
CA ALA A 63 -13.31 -3.45 21.14
C ALA A 63 -12.70 -4.56 22.01
N PHE A 64 -11.37 -4.56 22.19
CA PHE A 64 -10.66 -5.65 22.89
C PHE A 64 -9.92 -5.15 24.15
N ASN A 65 -8.79 -4.47 23.98
CA ASN A 65 -7.95 -3.93 25.06
C ASN A 65 -6.85 -3.03 24.49
N ASP A 66 -6.13 -2.32 25.35
CA ASP A 66 -5.00 -1.44 25.01
C ASP A 66 -3.91 -2.13 24.17
N MET A 67 -3.56 -3.38 24.51
CA MET A 67 -2.55 -4.14 23.76
C MET A 67 -3.00 -4.48 22.33
N ALA A 68 -4.29 -4.73 22.10
CA ALA A 68 -4.82 -4.94 20.76
C ALA A 68 -4.84 -3.64 19.95
N GLY A 69 -5.12 -2.51 20.60
CA GLY A 69 -4.97 -1.17 20.03
C GLY A 69 -3.54 -0.92 19.56
N PHE A 70 -2.56 -1.16 20.42
CA PHE A 70 -1.13 -1.00 20.10
C PHE A 70 -0.70 -1.84 18.89
N ILE A 71 -1.06 -3.12 18.86
CA ILE A 71 -0.73 -4.01 17.73
C ILE A 71 -1.38 -3.51 16.43
N ALA A 72 -2.65 -3.08 16.48
CA ALA A 72 -3.33 -2.54 15.31
C ALA A 72 -2.67 -1.24 14.82
N GLY A 73 -2.24 -0.36 15.73
CA GLY A 73 -1.50 0.86 15.39
C GLY A 73 -0.17 0.56 14.70
N TRP A 74 0.60 -0.41 15.20
CA TRP A 74 1.84 -0.86 14.57
C TRP A 74 1.60 -1.51 13.22
N ALA A 75 0.56 -2.34 13.08
CA ALA A 75 0.21 -2.97 11.82
C ALA A 75 -0.10 -1.92 10.75
N VAL A 76 -0.86 -0.87 11.07
CA VAL A 76 -1.18 0.23 10.15
C VAL A 76 0.08 1.02 9.75
N MET A 77 1.00 1.28 10.69
CA MET A 77 2.28 1.95 10.36
C MET A 77 3.15 1.14 9.40
N LEU A 78 3.21 -0.19 9.61
CA LEU A 78 3.93 -1.09 8.72
C LEU A 78 3.26 -1.20 7.35
N ASP A 79 1.93 -1.26 7.33
CA ASP A 79 1.13 -1.29 6.10
C ASP A 79 1.43 -0.07 5.22
N TYR A 80 1.37 1.14 5.78
CA TYR A 80 1.75 2.36 5.04
C TYR A 80 3.21 2.36 4.57
N THR A 81 4.12 1.76 5.33
CA THR A 81 5.54 1.67 4.94
C THR A 81 5.72 0.75 3.74
N ILE A 82 5.05 -0.41 3.74
CA ILE A 82 5.08 -1.37 2.64
C ILE A 82 4.42 -0.78 1.41
N ASP A 83 3.30 -0.08 1.58
CA ASP A 83 2.54 0.53 0.50
C ASP A 83 3.35 1.62 -0.21
N MET A 84 4.07 2.47 0.55
CA MET A 84 5.01 3.44 -0.01
C MET A 84 6.10 2.77 -0.88
N ALA A 85 6.70 1.68 -0.41
CA ALA A 85 7.70 0.93 -1.18
C ALA A 85 7.10 0.29 -2.44
N LEU A 86 5.89 -0.27 -2.33
CA LEU A 86 5.17 -0.92 -3.43
C LEU A 86 4.79 0.09 -4.52
N PHE A 87 4.31 1.28 -4.15
CA PHE A 87 4.03 2.36 -5.10
C PHE A 87 5.29 2.90 -5.78
N SER A 88 6.40 3.04 -5.04
CA SER A 88 7.69 3.41 -5.61
C SER A 88 8.11 2.40 -6.69
N LEU A 89 7.99 1.10 -6.39
CA LEU A 89 8.27 0.02 -7.33
C LEU A 89 7.37 0.06 -8.56
N ALA A 90 6.06 0.23 -8.37
CA ALA A 90 5.10 0.31 -9.45
C ALA A 90 5.41 1.49 -10.38
N THR A 91 5.62 2.68 -9.81
CA THR A 91 5.90 3.90 -10.58
C THR A 91 7.20 3.76 -11.37
N ALA A 92 8.26 3.22 -10.77
CA ALA A 92 9.52 2.97 -11.46
C ALA A 92 9.36 1.96 -12.61
N GLY A 93 8.54 0.92 -12.40
CA GLY A 93 8.17 -0.05 -13.42
C GLY A 93 7.51 0.61 -14.63
N TYR A 94 6.44 1.38 -14.41
CA TYR A 94 5.75 2.10 -15.49
C TYR A 94 6.64 3.14 -16.17
N LEU A 95 7.42 3.91 -15.41
CA LEU A 95 8.30 4.94 -15.96
C LEU A 95 9.42 4.35 -16.82
N SER A 96 9.95 3.17 -16.46
CA SER A 96 10.96 2.47 -17.24
C SER A 96 10.48 1.98 -18.61
N PHE A 97 9.16 1.79 -18.77
CA PHE A 97 8.56 1.44 -20.05
C PHE A 97 8.57 2.63 -21.02
N PHE A 98 8.30 3.85 -20.51
CA PHE A 98 8.30 5.07 -21.32
C PHE A 98 9.71 5.63 -21.56
N PHE A 99 10.62 5.49 -20.60
CA PHE A 99 11.99 6.01 -20.68
C PHE A 99 13.00 4.88 -20.42
N PRO A 100 13.37 4.10 -21.46
CA PRO A 100 14.29 2.96 -21.33
C PRO A 100 15.67 3.32 -20.80
N TRP A 101 16.10 4.58 -20.97
CA TRP A 101 17.36 5.11 -20.44
C TRP A 101 17.43 5.05 -18.91
N ILE A 102 16.29 5.22 -18.21
CA ILE A 102 16.22 5.17 -16.72
C ILE A 102 16.63 3.79 -16.19
N ARG A 103 16.41 2.72 -16.96
CA ARG A 103 16.79 1.34 -16.59
C ARG A 103 18.29 1.15 -16.43
N SER A 104 19.10 2.00 -17.07
CA SER A 104 20.57 1.96 -17.03
C SER A 104 21.18 3.03 -16.12
N SER A 105 20.37 3.91 -15.54
CA SER A 105 20.84 5.05 -14.75
C SER A 105 21.14 4.62 -13.32
N THR A 106 22.39 4.27 -13.03
CA THR A 106 22.89 4.14 -11.65
C THR A 106 23.18 5.54 -11.10
N ILE A 107 22.45 5.98 -10.09
CA ILE A 107 22.69 7.26 -9.42
C ILE A 107 23.63 7.01 -8.24
N ASN A 108 24.83 7.56 -8.29
CA ASN A 108 25.76 7.54 -7.16
C ASN A 108 25.56 8.83 -6.35
N ILE A 109 25.05 8.69 -5.13
CA ILE A 109 24.95 9.80 -4.19
C ILE A 109 26.11 9.66 -3.21
N ALA A 110 27.02 10.63 -3.26
CA ALA A 110 28.15 10.70 -2.34
C ALA A 110 27.89 11.82 -1.33
N PHE A 111 27.83 11.48 -0.04
CA PHE A 111 27.75 12.46 1.04
C PHE A 111 28.74 12.10 2.14
N ALA A 112 29.59 13.05 2.53
CA ALA A 112 30.55 12.94 3.64
C ALA A 112 31.42 11.65 3.65
N GLY A 113 31.86 11.17 2.49
CA GLY A 113 32.76 10.00 2.37
C GLY A 113 32.06 8.64 2.24
N PHE A 114 30.73 8.59 2.36
CA PHE A 114 29.95 7.40 2.03
C PHE A 114 29.42 7.51 0.60
N ASN A 115 29.75 6.51 -0.23
CA ASN A 115 29.20 6.38 -1.58
C ASN A 115 28.02 5.41 -1.51
N LEU A 116 26.82 5.91 -1.78
CA LEU A 116 25.63 5.09 -1.89
C LEU A 116 25.26 4.98 -3.37
N THR A 117 25.54 3.81 -3.94
CA THR A 117 25.22 3.49 -5.33
C THR A 117 23.77 3.04 -5.40
N VAL A 118 22.88 3.96 -5.80
CA VAL A 118 21.46 3.71 -5.96
C VAL A 118 21.24 3.21 -7.40
N ASN A 119 21.05 1.89 -7.54
CA ASN A 119 20.59 1.29 -8.80
C ASN A 119 19.08 1.50 -8.99
N TYR A 120 18.52 1.11 -10.13
CA TYR A 120 17.06 1.12 -10.35
C TYR A 120 16.30 0.37 -9.22
N LEU A 121 16.89 -0.69 -8.66
CA LEU A 121 16.38 -1.42 -7.48
C LEU A 121 16.61 -0.66 -6.16
N GLY A 122 17.68 0.14 -6.07
CA GLY A 122 17.98 0.95 -4.90
C GLY A 122 17.10 2.21 -4.81
N LEU A 123 16.64 2.76 -5.94
CA LEU A 123 15.72 3.90 -5.97
C LEU A 123 14.28 3.49 -5.65
N VAL A 124 13.99 2.20 -5.81
CA VAL A 124 12.71 1.54 -5.52
C VAL A 124 12.63 1.03 -4.08
N ALA A 125 13.78 0.78 -3.43
CA ALA A 125 13.87 0.23 -2.07
C ALA A 125 14.38 1.24 -1.03
N ALA A 126 14.61 2.51 -1.41
CA ALA A 126 15.07 3.58 -0.54
C ALA A 126 13.92 4.49 -0.06
#